data_AF-A0AB74E631-F1
#
_entry.id   AF-A0AB74E631-F1
#
_cell.length_a   1.000
_cell.length_b   1.000
_cell.length_c   1.000
_cell.angle_alpha   90.00
_cell.angle_beta   90.00
_cell.angle_gamma   90.00
#
_symmetry.space_group_name_H-M   'P 1'
#
loop_
_entity.id
_entity.type
_entity.pdbx_description
1 polymer ?
#
loop_
_entity_poly.entity_id
_entity_poly.type
_entity_poly.pdbx_seq_one_letter_code
_entity_poly.pdbx_strand_id
1 'polypeptide(L)' 'MIGIIGAMEEEVTILKNKLTQLSEISVAHVKFYTGILKDREVVITQSGIVKVNAA' A
#
# COMPACT_ATOMS: atom_id res chain seq x y z
N MET A 1 -9.98 -5.73 -7.42
CA MET A 1 -9.23 -5.20 -6.27
C MET A 1 -7.95 -6.00 -6.10
N ILE A 2 -6.78 -5.37 -6.24
CA ILE A 2 -5.46 -6.01 -6.12
C ILE A 2 -4.77 -5.51 -4.85
N GLY A 3 -4.38 -6.41 -3.96
CA GLY A 3 -3.60 -6.08 -2.76
C GLY A 3 -2.10 -6.26 -3.02
N ILE A 4 -1.30 -5.26 -2.70
CA ILE A 4 0.16 -5.26 -2.81
C ILE A 4 0.72 -5.00 -1.42
N ILE A 5 1.56 -5.90 -0.92
CA ILE A 5 2.20 -5.76 0.38
C ILE A 5 3.64 -5.34 0.13
N GLY A 6 3.94 -4.06 0.38
CA GLY A 6 5.30 -3.54 0.29
C GLY A 6 5.94 -3.60 1.68
N ALA A 7 7.06 -4.33 1.79
CA ALA A 7 7.84 -4.37 3.03
C ALA A 7 8.80 -3.17 3.13
N MET A 8 9.26 -2.66 1.99
CA MET A 8 10.18 -1.53 1.89
C MET A 8 9.48 -0.28 1.36
N GLU A 9 9.85 0.87 1.91
CA GLU A 9 9.29 2.18 1.55
C GLU A 9 9.60 2.58 0.10
N GLU A 10 10.75 2.13 -0.44
CA GLU A 10 11.14 2.37 -1.83
C GLU A 10 10.19 1.69 -2.82
N GLU A 11 9.79 0.44 -2.57
CA GLU A 11 8.82 -0.27 -3.41
C GLU A 11 7.46 0.43 -3.41
N VAL A 12 6.98 0.81 -2.21
CA VAL A 12 5.72 1.54 -2.05
C VAL A 12 5.79 2.88 -2.76
N THR A 13 6.89 3.62 -2.69
CA THR A 13 7.10 4.92 -3.33
C THR A 13 7.05 4.84 -4.86
N ILE A 14 7.66 3.80 -5.45
CA ILE A 14 7.64 3.61 -6.91
C ILE A 14 6.22 3.31 -7.40
N LEU A 15 5.49 2.45 -6.69
CA LEU A 15 4.10 2.15 -7.04
C LEU A 15 3.18 3.34 -6.78
N LYS A 16 3.35 4.05 -5.65
CA LYS A 16 2.67 5.29 -5.30
C LYS A 16 2.75 6.33 -6.42
N ASN A 17 3.92 6.52 -7.03
CA ASN A 17 4.12 7.46 -8.14
C ASN A 17 3.41 7.02 -9.44
N LYS A 18 3.16 5.72 -9.61
CA LYS A 18 2.44 5.19 -10.79
C LYS A 18 0.93 5.16 -10.59
N LEU A 19 0.44 5.39 -9.37
CA LEU A 19 -0.98 5.35 -9.05
C LEU A 19 -1.69 6.65 -9.35
N THR A 20 -2.94 6.52 -9.77
CA THR A 20 -3.90 7.61 -9.95
C THR A 20 -4.87 7.57 -8.77
N GLN A 21 -5.39 8.72 -8.30
CA GLN A 21 -6.26 8.78 -7.11
C GLN A 21 -5.65 8.13 -5.86
N LEU A 22 -4.41 8.51 -5.53
CA LEU A 22 -3.79 8.10 -4.28
C LEU A 22 -4.60 8.58 -3.06
N SER A 23 -4.94 7.65 -2.19
CA SER A 23 -5.48 7.90 -0.86
C SER A 23 -4.64 7.16 0.18
N GLU A 24 -4.04 7.92 1.08
CA GLU A 24 -3.25 7.40 2.20
C GLU A 24 -4.14 7.27 3.44
N ILE A 25 -4.18 6.07 4.02
CA ILE A 25 -4.89 5.75 5.24
C ILE A 25 -3.87 5.20 6.22
N SER A 26 -3.60 5.93 7.30
CA SER A 26 -2.72 5.45 8.36
C SER A 26 -3.55 4.85 9.49
N VAL A 27 -3.35 3.57 9.80
CA VAL A 27 -4.01 2.88 10.92
C VAL A 27 -2.93 2.37 11.87
N ALA A 28 -2.90 2.94 13.08
CA ALA A 28 -1.88 2.66 14.09
C ALA A 28 -0.44 2.87 13.57
N HIS A 29 0.28 1.79 13.25
CA HIS A 29 1.65 1.81 12.70
C HIS A 29 1.73 1.33 11.24
N VAL A 30 0.60 1.07 10.60
CA VAL A 30 0.53 0.58 9.22
C VAL A 30 -0.02 1.68 8.33
N LYS A 31 0.68 1.96 7.23
CA LYS A 31 0.20 2.89 6.20
C LYS A 31 -0.39 2.11 5.04
N PHE A 32 -1.66 2.36 4.75
CA PHE A 32 -2.36 1.87 3.58
C PHE A 32 -2.40 2.97 2.53
N TYR A 33 -2.17 2.59 1.29
CA TYR A 33 -2.09 3.43 0.13
C TYR A 33 -3.03 2.84 -0.91
N THR A 34 -4.18 3.45 -1.07
CA THR A 34 -5.18 3.01 -2.04
C THR A 34 -5.08 3.88 -3.28
N GLY A 35 -5.35 3.31 -4.45
CA GLY A 35 -5.33 4.05 -5.71
C GLY A 35 -5.79 3.21 -6.88
N ILE A 36 -5.76 3.80 -8.07
CA ILE A 36 -6.15 3.18 -9.32
C ILE A 36 -4.95 3.12 -10.25
N LEU A 37 -4.60 1.91 -10.68
CA LEU A 37 -3.55 1.64 -11.66
C LEU A 37 -4.18 0.97 -12.88
N LYS A 38 -4.13 1.64 -14.04
CA LYS A 38 -4.69 1.11 -15.31
C LYS A 38 -6.14 0.63 -15.16
N ASP A 39 -7.03 1.48 -14.67
CA ASP A 39 -8.45 1.17 -14.38
C ASP A 39 -8.68 0.03 -13.35
N ARG A 40 -7.65 -0.38 -12.63
CA ARG A 40 -7.77 -1.36 -11.54
C ARG A 40 -7.49 -0.72 -10.20
N GLU A 41 -8.42 -0.90 -9.29
CA GLU A 41 -8.23 -0.55 -7.88
C GLU A 41 -7.15 -1.42 -7.27
N VAL A 42 -6.14 -0.76 -6.71
CA VAL A 42 -5.07 -1.40 -5.97
C VAL A 42 -4.92 -0.78 -4.59
N VAL A 43 -4.58 -1.63 -3.63
CA VAL A 43 -4.27 -1.27 -2.26
C VAL A 43 -2.85 -1.71 -2.00
N ILE A 44 -2.00 -0.77 -1.65
CA ILE A 44 -0.65 -1.01 -1.18
C ILE A 44 -0.64 -0.85 0.33
N THR A 45 -0.08 -1.80 1.05
CA THR A 45 0.17 -1.65 2.50
C THR A 45 1.66 -1.61 2.72
N GLN A 46 2.12 -0.60 3.47
CA GLN A 46 3.47 -0.57 4.01
C GLN A 46 3.45 -1.37 5.30
N SER A 47 3.66 -2.68 5.17
CA SER A 47 3.92 -3.54 6.32
C SER A 47 5.39 -3.38 6.65
N GLY A 48 5.74 -2.42 7.50
CA GLY A 48 7.02 -2.50 8.21
C GLY A 48 7.14 -3.90 8.79
N ILE A 49 8.32 -4.53 8.71
CA ILE A 49 8.55 -5.92 9.15
C ILE A 49 7.99 -6.09 10.57
N VAL A 50 6.79 -6.66 10.67
CA VAL A 50 6.11 -6.86 11.94
C VAL A 50 5.50 -8.25 11.88
N LYS A 51 5.95 -9.09 12.82
CA LYS A 51 5.61 -10.51 12.97
C LYS A 51 4.21 -10.74 13.55
N VAL A 52 3.34 -9.73 13.62
CA VAL A 52 2.09 -9.77 14.40
C VAL A 52 0.91 -9.12 13.66
N ASN A 53 0.24 -9.91 12.82
CA ASN A 53 -1.23 -10.02 12.70
C ASN A 53 -1.57 -10.77 11.41
N ALA A 54 -1.26 -12.06 11.40
CA ALA A 54 -2.10 -13.03 10.72
C ALA A 54 -3.12 -13.48 11.78
N ALA A 55 -4.30 -12.87 11.78
CA ALA A 55 -5.46 -13.32 12.55
C ALA A 55 -6.71 -13.08 11.69
#